data_AF-A0A820JCW1-F1
#
_entry.id   AF-A0A820JCW1-F1
#
_cell.length_a   1.000
_cell.length_b   1.000
_cell.length_c   1.000
_cell.angle_alpha   90.00
_cell.angle_beta   90.00
_cell.angle_gamma   90.00
#
_symmetry.space_group_name_H-M   'P 1'
#
loop_
_entity.id
_entity.type
_entity.pdbx_description
1 polymer ?
#
loop_
_entity_poly.entity_id
_entity_poly.type
_entity_poly.pdbx_seq_one_letter_code
_entity_poly.pdbx_strand_id
1 'polypeptide(L)'
;MNIYENIWFFGRNTSNFTSTNQLFLNNPLIELWRFEVVYNFTFETSVSSLNFIINQPPYNGSCSMNPSNGTTSTLFTIECPNWFDEDDVKDYSLYIWTTDQRERMMIAFSSVSTFQVYLPAGLSHTIMYIRDTLDCTAEFNMSSINVTTDFDTINDLINNIQNSANNPLINILLSGNQNLVGQVIVSVSQQFNQMNNESIDNAVS
;
A
#
# COMPACT_ATOMS: atom_id res chain seq x y z
N MET A 1 26.55 -43.57 -9.61
CA MET A 1 25.17 -43.61 -9.10
C MET A 1 24.84 -42.18 -8.70
N ASN A 2 24.07 -41.45 -9.51
CA ASN A 2 23.81 -40.04 -9.27
C ASN A 2 22.96 -39.90 -8.01
N ILE A 3 23.55 -39.33 -6.96
CA ILE A 3 22.84 -38.88 -5.77
C ILE A 3 22.10 -37.63 -6.22
N TYR A 4 20.84 -37.77 -6.63
CA TYR A 4 19.93 -36.64 -6.59
C TYR A 4 19.77 -36.31 -5.11
N GLU A 5 20.56 -35.36 -4.60
CA GLU A 5 20.24 -34.71 -3.34
C GLU A 5 18.81 -34.22 -3.47
N ASN A 6 17.94 -34.76 -2.63
CA ASN A 6 16.53 -34.51 -2.70
C ASN A 6 16.29 -33.09 -2.15
N ILE A 7 16.45 -32.08 -3.01
CA ILE A 7 16.36 -30.64 -2.71
C ILE A 7 15.03 -30.21 -2.06
N TRP A 8 14.06 -31.11 -2.03
CA TRP A 8 12.71 -30.92 -1.49
C TRP A 8 12.61 -31.25 0.01
N PHE A 9 13.69 -31.71 0.64
CA PHE A 9 13.67 -32.11 2.03
C PHE A 9 14.71 -31.36 2.85
N PHE A 10 14.21 -30.42 3.65
CA PHE A 10 15.02 -29.63 4.57
C PHE A 10 15.13 -30.35 5.92
N GLY A 11 16.32 -30.33 6.53
CA GLY A 11 16.49 -30.76 7.92
C GLY A 11 16.45 -32.27 8.20
N ARG A 12 16.57 -33.15 7.19
CA ARG A 12 16.50 -34.62 7.37
C ARG A 12 17.43 -35.21 8.45
N ASN A 13 18.56 -34.54 8.71
CA ASN A 13 19.58 -35.00 9.66
C ASN A 13 19.67 -34.10 10.90
N THR A 14 18.62 -33.34 11.23
CA THR A 14 18.61 -32.46 12.41
C THR A 14 17.65 -33.00 13.46
N SER A 15 18.02 -32.84 14.73
CA SER A 15 17.11 -33.04 15.87
C SER A 15 16.41 -31.73 16.28
N ASN A 16 16.76 -30.61 15.64
CA ASN A 16 16.16 -29.31 15.90
C ASN A 16 14.93 -29.13 15.01
N PHE A 17 13.75 -29.12 15.63
CA PHE A 17 12.46 -28.95 14.95
C PHE A 17 12.06 -27.48 14.83
N THR A 18 13.01 -26.61 14.48
CA THR A 18 12.77 -25.18 14.29
C THR A 18 13.12 -24.81 12.86
N SER A 19 12.17 -24.21 12.14
CA SER A 19 12.42 -23.54 10.87
C SER A 19 12.15 -22.05 11.03
N THR A 20 12.98 -21.21 10.41
CA THR A 20 12.73 -19.78 10.34
C THR A 20 11.84 -19.47 9.13
N ASN A 21 11.18 -18.31 9.15
CA ASN A 21 10.42 -17.81 8.02
C ASN A 21 11.26 -17.67 6.73
N GLN A 22 12.58 -17.48 6.87
CA GLN A 22 13.52 -17.36 5.76
C GLN A 22 13.49 -18.58 4.83
N LEU A 23 13.18 -19.78 5.35
CA LEU A 23 13.07 -20.98 4.51
C LEU A 23 11.98 -20.81 3.45
N PHE A 24 10.83 -20.27 3.83
CA PHE A 24 9.69 -20.05 2.94
C PHE A 24 9.97 -18.91 1.98
N LEU A 25 10.58 -17.82 2.47
CA LEU A 25 10.99 -16.68 1.64
C LEU A 25 12.01 -17.04 0.56
N ASN A 26 12.89 -18.01 0.83
CA ASN A 26 13.87 -18.51 -0.14
C ASN A 26 13.26 -19.48 -1.16
N ASN A 27 12.05 -20.00 -0.91
CA ASN A 27 11.39 -20.97 -1.77
C ASN A 27 9.94 -20.53 -2.07
N PRO A 28 9.72 -19.34 -2.64
CA PRO A 28 8.39 -18.75 -2.79
C PRO A 28 7.47 -19.53 -3.74
N LEU A 29 8.06 -20.32 -4.66
CA LEU A 29 7.31 -21.15 -5.61
C LEU A 29 6.77 -22.46 -4.99
N ILE A 30 7.10 -22.76 -3.73
CA ILE A 30 6.60 -23.94 -3.02
C ILE A 30 5.40 -23.53 -2.17
N GLU A 31 4.21 -23.97 -2.57
CA GLU A 31 2.97 -23.67 -1.87
C GLU A 31 2.67 -24.71 -0.78
N LEU A 32 2.82 -25.99 -1.10
CA LEU A 32 2.54 -27.10 -0.18
C LEU A 32 3.77 -27.43 0.66
N TRP A 33 3.61 -27.33 1.97
CA TRP A 33 4.64 -27.67 2.95
C TRP A 33 4.19 -28.81 3.84
N ARG A 34 5.15 -29.68 4.17
CA ARG A 34 4.98 -30.76 5.13
C ARG A 34 6.09 -30.68 6.17
N PHE A 35 5.70 -30.44 7.42
CA PHE A 35 6.57 -30.61 8.57
C PHE A 35 6.41 -32.02 9.09
N GLU A 36 7.48 -32.80 9.04
CA GLU A 36 7.48 -34.20 9.44
C GLU A 36 8.46 -34.44 10.58
N VAL A 37 8.01 -35.20 11.58
CA VAL A 37 8.85 -35.73 12.65
C VAL A 37 8.84 -37.25 12.54
N VAL A 38 10.05 -37.82 12.48
CA VAL A 38 10.26 -39.26 12.47
C VAL A 38 10.86 -39.66 13.82
N TYR A 39 10.13 -40.46 14.58
CA TYR A 39 10.58 -41.06 15.83
C TYR A 39 11.13 -42.45 15.53
N ASN A 40 12.41 -42.66 15.83
CA ASN A 40 13.04 -43.95 15.65
C ASN A 40 13.21 -44.65 17.01
N PHE A 41 12.45 -45.70 17.25
CA PHE A 41 12.56 -46.57 18.42
C PHE A 41 13.36 -47.82 18.07
N THR A 42 13.73 -48.61 19.08
CA THR A 42 14.58 -49.81 18.90
C THR A 42 13.99 -50.85 17.94
N PHE A 43 12.66 -50.93 17.85
CA PHE A 43 11.96 -51.94 17.04
C PHE A 43 10.89 -51.38 16.12
N GLU A 44 10.63 -50.07 16.17
CA GLU A 44 9.57 -49.42 15.39
C GLU A 44 9.97 -48.00 14.99
N THR A 45 9.38 -47.53 13.90
CA THR A 45 9.49 -46.14 13.47
C THR A 45 8.08 -45.56 13.44
N SER A 46 7.89 -44.42 14.09
CA SER A 46 6.62 -43.68 14.08
C SER A 46 6.82 -42.34 13.38
N VAL A 47 5.83 -41.90 12.62
CA VAL A 47 5.88 -40.65 11.85
C VAL A 47 4.67 -39.81 12.19
N SER A 48 4.91 -38.52 12.47
CA SER A 48 3.87 -37.51 12.61
C SER A 48 4.15 -36.37 11.65
N SER A 49 3.11 -35.79 11.05
CA SER A 49 3.28 -34.70 10.10
C SER A 49 2.16 -33.66 10.15
N LEU A 50 2.53 -32.41 9.90
CA LEU A 50 1.63 -31.30 9.66
C LEU A 50 1.79 -30.85 8.21
N ASN A 51 0.69 -30.80 7.46
CA ASN A 51 0.67 -30.21 6.12
C ASN A 51 0.02 -28.83 6.19
N PHE A 52 0.56 -27.86 5.47
CA PHE A 52 -0.04 -26.55 5.31
C PHE A 52 0.29 -25.97 3.94
N ILE A 53 -0.51 -24.99 3.53
CA ILE A 53 -0.34 -24.26 2.28
C ILE A 53 0.02 -22.82 2.66
N ILE A 54 1.04 -22.28 2.00
CA ILE A 54 1.38 -20.85 2.12
C ILE A 54 0.65 -20.11 1.00
N ASN A 55 -0.24 -19.20 1.40
CA ASN A 55 -0.99 -18.38 0.48
C ASN A 55 -0.07 -17.53 -0.42
N GLN A 56 -0.45 -17.39 -1.69
CA GLN A 56 0.28 -16.61 -2.68
C GLN A 56 -0.37 -15.22 -2.85
N PRO A 57 0.39 -14.19 -3.22
CA PRO A 57 -0.19 -12.87 -3.47
C PRO A 57 -0.94 -12.85 -4.81
N PRO A 58 -1.88 -11.91 -4.99
CA PRO A 58 -2.52 -11.67 -6.28
C PRO A 58 -1.51 -11.45 -7.41
N TYR A 59 -1.83 -11.83 -8.63
CA TYR A 59 -0.88 -11.78 -9.75
C TYR A 59 -1.53 -11.46 -11.11
N ASN A 60 -0.69 -11.27 -12.13
CA ASN A 60 -1.04 -11.00 -13.54
C ASN A 60 -1.85 -9.71 -13.83
N GLY A 61 -2.15 -8.89 -12.84
CA GLY A 61 -2.79 -7.60 -13.02
C GLY A 61 -1.81 -6.47 -13.35
N SER A 62 -2.38 -5.33 -13.69
CA SER A 62 -1.65 -4.06 -13.79
C SER A 62 -2.49 -2.95 -13.18
N CYS A 63 -1.87 -1.80 -12.90
CA CYS A 63 -2.59 -0.60 -12.46
C CYS A 63 -2.15 0.61 -13.26
N SER A 64 -3.08 1.51 -13.55
CA SER A 64 -2.80 2.78 -14.21
C SER A 64 -3.65 3.90 -13.61
N MET A 65 -3.21 5.13 -13.84
CA MET A 65 -3.88 6.34 -13.36
C MET A 65 -4.03 7.33 -14.51
N ASN A 66 -5.21 7.94 -14.63
CA ASN A 66 -5.51 8.94 -15.65
C ASN A 66 -6.31 10.11 -15.05
N PRO A 67 -5.96 11.38 -15.32
CA PRO A 67 -4.83 11.84 -16.14
C PRO A 67 -3.47 11.64 -15.46
N SER A 68 -2.37 11.70 -16.23
CA SER A 68 -1.00 11.56 -15.72
C SER A 68 -0.43 12.83 -15.09
N ASN A 69 -1.15 13.96 -15.21
CA ASN A 69 -0.85 15.23 -14.58
C ASN A 69 -2.17 15.94 -14.27
N GLY A 70 -2.17 16.78 -13.24
CA GLY A 70 -3.34 17.57 -12.90
C GLY A 70 -3.08 18.55 -11.78
N THR A 71 -4.15 19.11 -11.26
CA THR A 71 -4.15 19.99 -10.10
C THR A 71 -4.68 19.27 -8.85
N THR A 72 -4.60 19.89 -7.68
CA THR A 72 -5.24 19.41 -6.44
C THR A 72 -6.76 19.25 -6.55
N SER A 73 -7.39 19.88 -7.55
CA SER A 73 -8.82 19.78 -7.88
C SER A 73 -9.11 18.78 -9.01
N THR A 74 -8.08 18.16 -9.61
CA THR A 74 -8.24 17.18 -10.68
C THR A 74 -8.61 15.81 -10.10
N LEU A 75 -9.66 15.20 -10.66
CA LEU A 75 -10.10 13.87 -10.29
C LEU A 75 -9.33 12.82 -11.09
N PHE A 76 -8.50 12.03 -10.40
CA PHE A 76 -7.70 10.97 -10.99
C PHE A 76 -8.48 9.66 -10.92
N THR A 77 -8.64 9.00 -12.06
CA THR A 77 -9.22 7.66 -12.14
C THR A 77 -8.11 6.63 -12.12
N ILE A 78 -8.21 5.67 -11.19
CA ILE A 78 -7.32 4.54 -11.05
C ILE A 78 -8.03 3.31 -11.57
N GLU A 79 -7.32 2.52 -12.36
CA GLU A 79 -7.83 1.26 -12.90
C GLU A 79 -6.77 0.17 -12.71
N CYS A 80 -7.16 -0.91 -12.03
CA CYS A 80 -6.33 -2.08 -11.77
C CYS A 80 -6.91 -3.36 -12.39
N PRO A 81 -6.90 -3.50 -13.73
CA PRO A 81 -7.52 -4.65 -14.39
C PRO A 81 -6.71 -5.94 -14.20
N ASN A 82 -7.42 -7.07 -14.31
CA ASN A 82 -6.85 -8.42 -14.46
C ASN A 82 -6.02 -8.95 -13.29
N TRP A 83 -6.14 -8.38 -12.09
CA TRP A 83 -5.61 -9.03 -10.89
C TRP A 83 -6.41 -10.29 -10.60
N PHE A 84 -5.70 -11.40 -10.45
CA PHE A 84 -6.26 -12.69 -10.13
C PHE A 84 -5.65 -13.23 -8.84
N ASP A 85 -6.50 -13.86 -8.04
CA ASP A 85 -6.14 -14.57 -6.82
C ASP A 85 -7.12 -15.74 -6.65
N GLU A 86 -6.66 -16.88 -6.11
CA GLU A 86 -7.53 -18.04 -5.91
C GLU A 86 -8.54 -17.81 -4.77
N ASP A 87 -8.21 -16.94 -3.82
CA ASP A 87 -9.01 -16.58 -2.65
C ASP A 87 -9.73 -15.22 -2.81
N ASP A 88 -9.84 -14.73 -4.05
CA ASP A 88 -10.36 -13.42 -4.43
C ASP A 88 -9.54 -12.21 -3.94
N VAL A 89 -9.54 -11.14 -4.74
CA VAL A 89 -8.98 -9.84 -4.34
C VAL A 89 -9.95 -9.13 -3.39
N LYS A 90 -9.45 -8.73 -2.22
CA LYS A 90 -10.19 -8.04 -1.17
C LYS A 90 -10.23 -6.54 -1.38
N ASP A 91 -9.07 -5.92 -1.62
CA ASP A 91 -8.97 -4.46 -1.79
C ASP A 91 -7.70 -4.00 -2.51
N TYR A 92 -7.76 -2.75 -2.95
CA TYR A 92 -6.72 -1.98 -3.61
C TYR A 92 -6.40 -0.75 -2.76
N SER A 93 -5.15 -0.56 -2.40
CA SER A 93 -4.70 0.55 -1.56
C SER A 93 -3.60 1.36 -2.24
N LEU A 94 -3.85 2.65 -2.46
CA LEU A 94 -2.90 3.57 -3.07
C LEU A 94 -2.02 4.21 -2.00
N TYR A 95 -0.71 4.09 -2.18
CA TYR A 95 0.30 4.78 -1.39
C TYR A 95 1.11 5.73 -2.25
N ILE A 96 1.53 6.84 -1.64
CA ILE A 96 2.41 7.83 -2.27
C ILE A 96 3.60 8.18 -1.39
N TRP A 97 4.69 8.65 -1.99
CA TRP A 97 5.81 9.27 -1.29
C TRP A 97 6.51 10.29 -2.18
N THR A 98 7.21 11.24 -1.57
CA THR A 98 7.93 12.32 -2.27
C THR A 98 9.42 12.02 -2.35
N THR A 99 10.07 11.78 -1.21
CA THR A 99 11.52 11.63 -1.08
C THR A 99 11.93 10.23 -0.63
N ASP A 100 11.39 9.74 0.49
CA ASP A 100 11.70 8.42 1.05
C ASP A 100 10.50 7.47 0.93
N GLN A 101 10.71 6.31 0.29
CA GLN A 101 9.70 5.25 0.16
C GLN A 101 9.23 4.71 1.52
N ARG A 102 10.05 4.82 2.57
CA ARG A 102 9.68 4.41 3.94
C ARG A 102 8.64 5.33 4.58
N GLU A 103 8.55 6.57 4.11
CA GLU A 103 7.57 7.56 4.57
C GLU A 103 6.30 7.55 3.71
N ARG A 104 6.06 6.45 2.99
CA ARG A 104 4.86 6.30 2.16
C ARG A 104 3.59 6.46 2.98
N MET A 105 2.66 7.23 2.42
CA MET A 105 1.36 7.51 3.01
C MET A 105 0.27 6.85 2.17
N MET A 106 -0.67 6.19 2.83
CA MET A 106 -1.89 5.73 2.21
C MET A 106 -2.82 6.92 1.93
N ILE A 107 -3.26 7.09 0.69
CA ILE A 107 -4.13 8.21 0.30
C ILE A 107 -5.55 7.73 -0.04
N ALA A 108 -5.68 6.49 -0.49
CA ALA A 108 -6.97 5.93 -0.85
C ALA A 108 -6.98 4.40 -0.74
N PHE A 109 -8.18 3.85 -0.59
CA PHE A 109 -8.45 2.43 -0.80
C PHE A 109 -9.80 2.22 -1.48
N SER A 110 -9.97 1.04 -2.04
CA SER A 110 -11.20 0.61 -2.69
C SER A 110 -11.33 -0.90 -2.67
N SER A 111 -12.54 -1.42 -2.48
CA SER A 111 -12.85 -2.85 -2.68
C SER A 111 -13.13 -3.21 -4.15
N VAL A 112 -13.14 -2.21 -5.04
CA VAL A 112 -13.29 -2.40 -6.49
C VAL A 112 -12.05 -1.91 -7.22
N SER A 113 -11.75 -2.54 -8.36
CA SER A 113 -10.54 -2.31 -9.16
C SER A 113 -10.47 -0.95 -9.85
N THR A 114 -11.59 -0.22 -9.91
CA THR A 114 -11.69 1.10 -10.54
C THR A 114 -12.30 2.10 -9.57
N PHE A 115 -11.55 3.16 -9.27
CA PHE A 115 -11.98 4.18 -8.31
C PHE A 115 -11.32 5.53 -8.61
N GLN A 116 -11.83 6.59 -7.99
CA GLN A 116 -11.39 7.95 -8.24
C GLN A 116 -10.83 8.58 -6.97
N VAL A 117 -9.76 9.39 -7.14
CA VAL A 117 -9.05 10.02 -6.04
C VAL A 117 -8.64 11.45 -6.40
N TYR A 118 -8.48 12.29 -5.37
CA TYR A 118 -7.74 13.54 -5.46
C TYR A 118 -6.39 13.35 -4.80
N LEU A 119 -5.37 13.97 -5.38
CA LEU A 119 -3.99 13.83 -4.93
C LEU A 119 -3.46 15.14 -4.33
N PRO A 120 -2.57 15.07 -3.34
CA PRO A 120 -1.90 16.25 -2.81
C PRO A 120 -0.96 16.86 -3.84
N ALA A 121 -0.69 18.16 -3.72
CA ALA A 121 0.26 18.86 -4.57
C ALA A 121 1.70 18.32 -4.38
N GLY A 122 2.47 18.35 -5.46
CA GLY A 122 3.86 17.94 -5.52
C GLY A 122 4.10 16.76 -6.47
N LEU A 123 5.38 16.47 -6.70
CA LEU A 123 5.80 15.26 -7.37
C LEU A 123 5.69 14.08 -6.39
N SER A 124 4.83 13.13 -6.71
CA SER A 124 4.61 11.95 -5.90
C SER A 124 4.92 10.68 -6.69
N HIS A 125 5.77 9.83 -6.13
CA HIS A 125 5.86 8.44 -6.53
C HIS A 125 4.64 7.69 -6.01
N THR A 126 4.15 6.72 -6.78
CA THR A 126 2.90 6.03 -6.48
C THR A 126 3.08 4.51 -6.56
N ILE A 127 2.45 3.80 -5.64
CA ILE A 127 2.46 2.33 -5.60
C ILE A 127 1.07 1.85 -5.20
N MET A 128 0.60 0.79 -5.87
CA MET A 128 -0.63 0.10 -5.52
C MET A 128 -0.30 -1.15 -4.71
N TYR A 129 -1.03 -1.35 -3.63
CA TYR A 129 -1.08 -2.60 -2.88
C TYR A 129 -2.38 -3.32 -3.24
N ILE A 130 -2.28 -4.57 -3.69
CA ILE A 130 -3.42 -5.42 -4.05
C ILE A 130 -3.44 -6.58 -3.07
N ARG A 131 -4.48 -6.64 -2.24
CA ARG A 131 -4.57 -7.57 -1.12
C ARG A 131 -5.67 -8.59 -1.35
N ASP A 132 -5.41 -9.85 -1.05
CA ASP A 132 -6.42 -10.92 -1.07
C ASP A 132 -7.22 -11.03 0.24
N THR A 133 -8.10 -12.01 0.32
CA THR A 133 -8.94 -12.23 1.52
C THR A 133 -8.17 -12.81 2.73
N LEU A 134 -7.00 -13.42 2.51
CA LEU A 134 -6.10 -13.98 3.52
C LEU A 134 -4.96 -13.01 3.92
N ASP A 135 -5.04 -11.76 3.48
CA ASP A 135 -4.10 -10.67 3.70
C ASP A 135 -2.69 -10.85 3.08
N CYS A 136 -2.51 -11.73 2.08
CA CYS A 136 -1.31 -11.67 1.23
C CYS A 136 -1.44 -10.50 0.25
N THR A 137 -0.30 -9.90 -0.11
CA THR A 137 -0.30 -8.62 -0.82
C THR A 137 0.71 -8.59 -1.95
N ALA A 138 0.25 -8.14 -3.12
CA ALA A 138 1.09 -7.79 -4.25
C ALA A 138 1.34 -6.28 -4.31
N GLU A 139 2.54 -5.90 -4.75
CA GLU A 139 2.94 -4.52 -4.95
C GLU A 139 3.07 -4.20 -6.44
N PHE A 140 2.48 -3.09 -6.90
CA PHE A 140 2.60 -2.62 -8.27
C PHE A 140 3.06 -1.16 -8.32
N ASN A 141 4.28 -0.95 -8.81
CA ASN A 141 4.83 0.40 -9.00
C ASN A 141 4.13 1.08 -10.17
N MET A 142 3.48 2.21 -9.88
CA MET A 142 2.83 3.03 -10.90
C MET A 142 3.75 4.18 -11.33
N SER A 143 3.37 4.89 -12.38
CA SER A 143 4.10 6.08 -12.80
C SER A 143 4.00 7.19 -11.75
N SER A 144 5.10 7.94 -11.57
CA SER A 144 5.07 9.17 -10.78
C SER A 144 4.13 10.18 -11.40
N ILE A 145 3.48 10.97 -10.55
CA ILE A 145 2.52 11.99 -10.95
C ILE A 145 2.93 13.34 -10.37
N ASN A 146 2.80 14.39 -11.16
CA ASN A 146 3.01 15.76 -10.71
C ASN A 146 1.66 16.45 -10.59
N VAL A 147 1.33 16.88 -9.38
CA VAL A 147 0.09 17.56 -9.07
C VAL A 147 0.39 18.99 -8.70
N THR A 148 -0.14 19.95 -9.45
CA THR A 148 0.04 21.38 -9.14
C THR A 148 -1.05 21.88 -8.22
N THR A 149 -0.74 22.91 -7.44
CA THR A 149 -1.75 23.56 -6.60
C THR A 149 -2.75 24.31 -7.47
N ASP A 150 -4.04 24.09 -7.23
CA ASP A 150 -5.09 24.92 -7.81
C ASP A 150 -5.25 26.22 -6.99
N PHE A 151 -4.47 27.24 -7.34
CA PHE A 151 -4.47 28.52 -6.63
C PHE A 151 -5.81 29.26 -6.73
N ASP A 152 -6.59 29.06 -7.80
CA ASP A 152 -7.88 29.72 -7.95
C ASP A 152 -8.88 29.16 -6.95
N THR A 153 -8.91 27.83 -6.77
CA THR A 153 -9.77 27.18 -5.77
C THR A 153 -9.36 27.56 -4.34
N ILE A 154 -8.05 27.68 -4.08
CA ILE A 154 -7.54 28.13 -2.78
C ILE A 154 -7.87 29.60 -2.53
N ASN A 155 -7.72 30.46 -3.53
CA ASN A 155 -8.08 31.87 -3.41
C ASN A 155 -9.58 32.05 -3.20
N ASP A 156 -10.43 31.29 -3.90
CA ASP A 156 -11.86 31.27 -3.65
C ASP A 156 -12.19 30.79 -2.23
N LEU A 157 -11.51 29.76 -1.73
CA LEU A 157 -11.66 29.31 -0.34
C LEU A 157 -11.26 30.43 0.64
N ILE A 158 -10.13 31.09 0.44
CA ILE A 158 -9.63 32.19 1.27
C ILE A 158 -10.61 33.37 1.26
N ASN A 159 -11.07 33.76 0.07
CA ASN A 159 -12.05 34.84 -0.11
C ASN A 159 -13.38 34.52 0.57
N ASN A 160 -13.81 33.25 0.55
CA ASN A 160 -15.00 32.80 1.25
C ASN A 160 -14.81 32.67 2.77
N ILE A 161 -13.61 32.34 3.25
CA ILE A 161 -13.28 32.33 4.70
C ILE A 161 -13.28 33.75 5.28
N GLN A 162 -12.86 34.76 4.50
CA GLN A 162 -12.85 36.16 4.92
C GLN A 162 -14.25 36.78 5.04
N ASN A 163 -15.26 36.19 4.38
CA ASN A 163 -16.66 36.65 4.43
C ASN A 163 -17.46 35.88 5.49
N SER A 164 -17.43 36.42 6.72
CA SER A 164 -17.75 35.79 8.02
C SER A 164 -19.21 35.38 8.32
N ALA A 165 -20.11 35.24 7.33
CA ALA A 165 -21.51 34.89 7.63
C ALA A 165 -21.83 33.38 7.56
N ASN A 166 -21.08 32.59 6.78
CA ASN A 166 -21.26 31.14 6.62
C ASN A 166 -19.91 30.49 6.32
N ASN A 167 -19.16 30.12 7.37
CA ASN A 167 -17.80 29.58 7.18
C ASN A 167 -17.86 28.22 6.41
N PRO A 168 -17.39 28.15 5.16
CA PRO A 168 -17.48 26.95 4.34
C PRO A 168 -16.63 25.79 4.92
N LEU A 169 -15.57 26.11 5.67
CA LEU A 169 -14.75 25.14 6.39
C LEU A 169 -15.59 24.37 7.41
N ILE A 170 -16.48 25.06 8.14
CA ILE A 170 -17.39 24.43 9.09
C ILE A 170 -18.37 23.52 8.36
N ASN A 171 -18.90 23.92 7.20
CA ASN A 171 -19.80 23.06 6.42
C ASN A 171 -19.09 21.81 5.85
N ILE A 172 -17.82 21.93 5.44
CA ILE A 172 -17.02 20.79 4.97
C ILE A 172 -16.68 19.84 6.12
N LEU A 173 -16.32 20.38 7.30
CA LEU A 173 -16.10 19.60 8.52
C LEU A 173 -17.39 18.93 9.01
N LEU A 174 -18.55 19.58 8.83
CA LEU A 174 -19.87 19.04 9.16
C LEU A 174 -20.43 18.08 8.11
N SER A 175 -19.82 18.00 6.91
CA SER A 175 -20.29 17.10 5.84
C SER A 175 -20.11 15.61 6.14
N GLY A 176 -19.29 15.27 7.14
CA GLY A 176 -18.95 13.89 7.49
C GLY A 176 -18.08 13.17 6.46
N ASN A 177 -17.68 13.85 5.38
CA ASN A 177 -16.81 13.28 4.35
C ASN A 177 -15.35 13.31 4.84
N GLN A 178 -14.91 12.19 5.44
CA GLN A 178 -13.59 12.05 6.06
C GLN A 178 -12.42 12.35 5.11
N ASN A 179 -12.58 12.09 3.81
CA ASN A 179 -11.55 12.38 2.80
C ASN A 179 -11.41 13.89 2.58
N LEU A 180 -12.53 14.60 2.44
CA LEU A 180 -12.55 16.05 2.31
C LEU A 180 -12.01 16.74 3.57
N VAL A 181 -12.35 16.24 4.75
CA VAL A 181 -11.83 16.74 6.03
C VAL A 181 -10.31 16.51 6.13
N GLY A 182 -9.83 15.32 5.79
CA GLY A 182 -8.40 15.00 5.77
C GLY A 182 -7.62 15.94 4.84
N GLN A 183 -8.15 16.22 3.66
CA GLN A 183 -7.53 17.12 2.68
C GLN A 183 -7.44 18.56 3.18
N VAL A 184 -8.50 19.08 3.80
CA VAL A 184 -8.49 20.43 4.40
C VAL A 184 -7.41 20.53 5.48
N ILE A 185 -7.31 19.53 6.36
CA ILE A 185 -6.30 19.50 7.43
C ILE A 185 -4.88 19.44 6.85
N VAL A 186 -4.64 18.61 5.85
CA VAL A 186 -3.32 18.50 5.18
C VAL A 186 -2.94 19.81 4.49
N SER A 187 -3.86 20.43 3.75
CA SER A 187 -3.61 21.68 3.05
C SER A 187 -3.30 22.83 4.02
N VAL A 188 -4.07 22.96 5.11
CA VAL A 188 -3.80 23.95 6.17
C VAL A 188 -2.43 23.70 6.82
N SER A 189 -2.07 22.44 7.05
CA SER A 189 -0.78 22.07 7.63
C SER A 189 0.39 22.43 6.70
N GLN A 190 0.24 22.20 5.39
CA GLN A 190 1.23 22.58 4.39
C GLN A 190 1.42 24.10 4.33
N GLN A 191 0.34 24.87 4.39
CA GLN A 191 0.42 26.34 4.41
C GLN A 191 1.11 26.85 5.67
N PHE A 192 0.83 26.27 6.84
CA PHE A 192 1.55 26.60 8.08
C PHE A 192 3.04 26.28 7.98
N ASN A 193 3.40 25.14 7.40
CA ASN A 193 4.80 24.79 7.18
C ASN A 193 5.49 25.79 6.23
N GLN A 194 4.82 26.21 5.16
CA GLN A 194 5.37 27.22 4.25
C GLN A 194 5.57 28.57 4.96
N MET A 195 4.56 29.08 5.68
CA MET A 195 4.67 30.33 6.43
C MET A 195 5.75 30.27 7.52
N ASN A 196 5.90 29.11 8.17
CA ASN A 196 6.96 28.90 9.15
C ASN A 196 8.34 28.97 8.49
N ASN A 197 8.52 28.34 7.33
CA ASN A 197 9.78 28.41 6.60
C ASN A 197 10.09 29.84 6.14
N GLU A 198 9.11 30.57 5.57
CA GLU A 198 9.26 31.98 5.20
C GLU A 198 9.61 32.87 6.40
N SER A 199 9.01 32.60 7.57
CA SER A 199 9.33 33.33 8.81
C SER A 199 10.73 33.02 9.33
N ILE A 200 11.21 31.79 9.17
CA ILE A 200 12.58 31.40 9.54
C ILE A 200 13.57 32.10 8.61
N ASP A 201 13.34 32.07 7.29
CA ASP A 201 14.21 32.69 6.31
C ASP A 201 14.34 34.21 6.54
N ASN A 202 13.22 34.88 6.87
CA ASN A 202 13.21 36.30 7.23
C ASN A 202 13.89 36.62 8.57
N ALA A 203 13.93 35.68 9.51
CA ALA A 203 14.56 35.87 10.82
C ALA A 203 16.08 35.64 10.81
N VAL A 204 16.57 34.91 9.80
CA VAL A 204 18.00 34.57 9.63
C VAL A 204 18.68 35.47 8.58
N SER A 205 17.90 36.30 7.88
CA SER A 205 18.36 37.35 6.95
C SER A 205 18.58 38.69 7.67
#